data_AF-A0A8D1B571-F1
#
_entry.id   AF-A0A8D1B571-F1
#
_cell.length_a   1.000
_cell.length_b   1.000
_cell.length_c   1.000
_cell.angle_alpha   90.00
_cell.angle_beta   90.00
_cell.angle_gamma   90.00
#
_symmetry.space_group_name_H-M   'P 1'
#
loop_
_entity.id
_entity.type
_entity.pdbx_description
1 polymer ?
#
loop_
_entity_poly.entity_id
_entity_poly.type
_entity_poly.pdbx_seq_one_letter_code
_entity_poly.pdbx_strand_id
1 'polypeptide(L)'
;MTPRVSLQYSQWWIMKKPRAAVGSGGRLGKQASSGEGRGRCVRGSRQAKSSACAGTIPECLEVPAGLARQQEEVVSQASVSLYHLFRDVAEVTAFRKSLLSWYDREKRDLPWRRLAESEVDPDRRAYAVWVSEVMLQQTQVATVINYYTRWMQTWPTLRDLASASLEEVNQLWAGLGYYSRGRWLQTGARKVVEELGGHMPRTAETLQRLLPGVGRYTAGAIASIAFGQAAGVVDGNVVRVLCRVRAIGADPRSTLVSQQLWSLAQQLVDPARPGDFNQAAMELGATVCTPQHPLCSQCPVQSLCRAHQRVEREQLSASQSLLGTCDIEACAPNTGQCQLCAPPTEPWDKTLGVANFPRKANRKPPREESSAICVLEQPRAFGGARLLLVQRPNSGLLAGLWEFPSVAAEPSEQLQCTALLQELQNWVGPLPATRLQHLGEVVHSFSHIKLTYHVYGLALDEQTPVTVLPADARWLTREEFHAAAVSTAMKKVFRVYEGQRPGTCKASKKSQVSTLSRRKKPSPGQQVLDNFLRPPIPADAPSLDSTAQ
;
A
#
# COMPACT_ATOMS: atom_id res chain seq x y z
N MET A 1 59.54 -9.69 22.35
CA MET A 1 58.57 -10.54 23.08
C MET A 1 57.29 -9.75 23.26
N THR A 2 56.21 -10.22 22.62
CA THR A 2 54.75 -10.01 22.83
C THR A 2 54.06 -10.02 21.46
N PRO A 3 53.12 -10.96 21.21
CA PRO A 3 52.55 -11.15 19.87
C PRO A 3 51.34 -10.24 19.62
N ARG A 4 51.24 -9.71 18.39
CA ARG A 4 50.02 -9.14 17.82
C ARG A 4 49.16 -10.29 17.30
N VAL A 5 47.98 -10.49 17.90
CA VAL A 5 46.93 -11.35 17.36
C VAL A 5 45.90 -10.47 16.66
N SER A 6 45.74 -10.67 15.36
CA SER A 6 44.65 -10.13 14.56
C SER A 6 43.36 -10.89 14.87
N LEU A 7 42.27 -10.19 15.16
CA LEU A 7 40.94 -10.79 15.18
C LEU A 7 40.12 -10.30 13.99
N GLN A 8 39.75 -11.26 13.14
CA GLN A 8 38.92 -11.14 11.97
C GLN A 8 37.48 -10.75 12.34
N TYR A 9 36.91 -9.85 11.56
CA TYR A 9 35.49 -9.53 11.53
C TYR A 9 34.68 -10.68 10.91
N SER A 10 33.76 -11.26 11.68
CA SER A 10 32.81 -12.28 11.22
C SER A 10 31.53 -11.61 10.69
N GLN A 11 31.42 -11.51 9.36
CA GLN A 11 30.19 -11.17 8.64
C GLN A 11 29.31 -12.41 8.44
N TRP A 12 28.29 -12.68 9.25
CA TRP A 12 27.21 -13.61 8.88
C TRP A 12 25.93 -13.23 9.58
N TRP A 13 24.85 -12.93 8.83
CA TRP A 13 23.47 -13.41 9.02
C TRP A 13 22.60 -12.94 7.85
N ILE A 14 22.65 -13.71 6.75
CA ILE A 14 21.65 -13.70 5.67
C ILE A 14 20.67 -14.84 5.98
N MET A 15 19.38 -14.51 6.06
CA MET A 15 18.28 -15.45 6.28
C MET A 15 18.24 -16.54 5.19
N LYS A 16 18.45 -17.81 5.55
CA LYS A 16 18.07 -18.97 4.73
C LYS A 16 16.63 -19.39 5.05
N LYS A 17 15.79 -19.47 4.02
CA LYS A 17 14.45 -20.09 4.05
C LYS A 17 14.56 -21.61 4.30
N PRO A 18 13.62 -22.24 5.03
CA PRO A 18 13.55 -23.70 5.10
C PRO A 18 12.86 -24.27 3.85
N ARG A 19 13.50 -25.25 3.19
CA ARG A 19 12.89 -26.07 2.13
C ARG A 19 12.20 -27.29 2.74
N ALA A 20 11.02 -27.58 2.20
CA ALA A 20 10.16 -28.69 2.54
C ALA A 20 10.81 -30.06 2.29
N ALA A 21 10.49 -31.00 3.17
CA ALA A 21 10.76 -32.42 3.01
C ALA A 21 9.82 -33.02 1.95
N VAL A 22 10.39 -33.76 1.01
CA VAL A 22 9.69 -34.79 0.21
C VAL A 22 10.53 -36.04 0.30
N GLY A 23 9.93 -37.10 0.83
CA GLY A 23 10.55 -38.41 0.92
C GLY A 23 10.27 -39.27 -0.31
N SER A 24 11.11 -40.29 -0.41
CA SER A 24 10.92 -41.62 -1.02
C SER A 24 11.33 -41.86 -2.48
N GLY A 25 12.14 -42.93 -2.62
CA GLY A 25 12.49 -43.65 -3.84
C GLY A 25 13.77 -43.13 -4.51
N GLY A 26 14.90 -43.82 -4.59
CA GLY A 26 15.18 -45.24 -4.40
C GLY A 26 16.17 -45.68 -5.48
N ARG A 27 17.38 -46.07 -5.03
CA ARG A 27 18.33 -47.02 -5.63
C ARG A 27 19.29 -46.60 -6.77
N LEU A 28 20.57 -46.89 -6.44
CA LEU A 28 21.66 -47.48 -7.25
C LEU A 28 22.19 -46.58 -8.39
N GLY A 29 23.42 -46.08 -8.39
CA GLY A 29 24.67 -46.60 -7.84
C GLY A 29 25.61 -46.93 -8.99
N LYS A 30 26.67 -46.14 -9.20
CA LYS A 30 28.06 -46.58 -9.46
C LYS A 30 28.95 -45.44 -9.99
N GLN A 31 29.99 -45.22 -9.19
CA GLN A 31 31.40 -45.09 -9.53
C GLN A 31 31.92 -43.89 -10.35
N ALA A 32 32.80 -43.20 -9.63
CA ALA A 32 33.80 -42.24 -10.06
C ALA A 32 34.90 -42.84 -10.96
N SER A 33 35.55 -41.98 -11.73
CA SER A 33 37.01 -41.90 -11.94
C SER A 33 37.24 -40.80 -13.00
N SER A 34 37.73 -39.63 -12.60
CA SER A 34 39.15 -39.24 -12.51
C SER A 34 39.77 -38.97 -13.88
N GLY A 35 40.39 -37.80 -14.04
CA GLY A 35 41.29 -37.55 -15.16
C GLY A 35 41.45 -36.08 -15.51
N GLU A 36 42.24 -35.37 -14.70
CA GLU A 36 42.81 -34.06 -15.01
C GLU A 36 43.61 -34.08 -16.32
N GLY A 37 43.69 -32.94 -17.02
CA GLY A 37 44.55 -32.83 -18.20
C GLY A 37 44.56 -31.44 -18.83
N ARG A 38 45.38 -30.55 -18.26
CA ARG A 38 45.70 -29.17 -18.65
C ARG A 38 45.98 -28.92 -20.15
N GLY A 39 45.75 -27.66 -20.53
CA GLY A 39 46.65 -26.87 -21.38
C GLY A 39 46.07 -26.52 -22.76
N ARG A 40 45.57 -25.29 -22.97
CA ARG A 40 46.28 -24.15 -23.62
C ARG A 40 46.97 -24.54 -24.95
N CYS A 41 46.89 -23.80 -26.04
CA CYS A 41 46.23 -22.56 -26.46
C CYS A 41 46.68 -22.36 -27.94
N VAL A 42 46.09 -21.39 -28.62
CA VAL A 42 46.67 -20.63 -29.76
C VAL A 42 46.39 -21.10 -31.21
N ARG A 43 45.47 -20.31 -31.82
CA ARG A 43 45.50 -19.61 -33.14
C ARG A 43 45.70 -20.35 -34.46
N GLY A 44 44.97 -19.82 -35.46
CA GLY A 44 45.28 -19.87 -36.89
C GLY A 44 44.05 -20.30 -37.69
N SER A 45 43.10 -19.43 -38.08
CA SER A 45 43.18 -18.44 -39.17
C SER A 45 43.46 -19.05 -40.55
N ARG A 46 42.45 -19.00 -41.44
CA ARG A 46 42.44 -18.82 -42.92
C ARG A 46 41.27 -19.64 -43.52
N GLN A 47 40.21 -19.03 -44.08
CA GLN A 47 40.09 -18.55 -45.47
C GLN A 47 40.63 -19.55 -46.50
N ALA A 48 39.99 -19.94 -47.59
CA ALA A 48 38.72 -19.64 -48.26
C ALA A 48 38.65 -20.55 -49.52
N LYS A 49 37.52 -20.50 -50.25
CA LYS A 49 37.32 -20.90 -51.68
C LYS A 49 37.20 -22.42 -51.95
N SER A 50 36.52 -22.95 -52.97
CA SER A 50 35.42 -22.57 -53.88
C SER A 50 35.30 -23.72 -54.91
N SER A 51 34.10 -23.94 -55.50
CA SER A 51 33.81 -24.73 -56.73
C SER A 51 33.92 -26.27 -56.64
N ALA A 52 33.13 -27.12 -57.31
CA ALA A 52 31.92 -27.02 -58.13
C ALA A 52 31.36 -28.45 -58.41
N CYS A 53 30.05 -28.51 -58.69
CA CYS A 53 29.29 -29.50 -59.50
C CYS A 53 29.26 -31.01 -59.11
N ALA A 54 28.08 -31.52 -58.71
CA ALA A 54 27.16 -32.27 -59.59
C ALA A 54 26.09 -33.05 -58.79
N GLY A 55 24.81 -32.88 -59.18
CA GLY A 55 23.84 -33.98 -59.17
C GLY A 55 22.83 -34.09 -58.01
N THR A 56 21.56 -33.85 -58.37
CA THR A 56 20.33 -34.50 -57.85
C THR A 56 19.50 -33.74 -56.80
N ILE A 57 18.35 -33.24 -57.27
CA ILE A 57 17.16 -32.69 -56.56
C ILE A 57 16.28 -33.91 -56.16
N PRO A 58 15.59 -33.95 -54.99
CA PRO A 58 14.43 -33.08 -54.82
C PRO A 58 14.09 -32.49 -53.44
N GLU A 59 13.39 -31.37 -53.58
CA GLU A 59 12.27 -30.89 -52.76
C GLU A 59 12.50 -30.09 -51.47
N CYS A 60 11.61 -29.09 -51.36
CA CYS A 60 11.26 -28.26 -50.21
C CYS A 60 12.11 -27.00 -49.96
N LEU A 61 11.68 -25.91 -50.61
CA LEU A 61 12.02 -24.53 -50.25
C LEU A 61 11.53 -24.20 -48.84
N GLU A 62 12.45 -23.69 -48.02
CA GLU A 62 12.17 -22.93 -46.81
C GLU A 62 11.58 -21.54 -47.17
N VAL A 63 10.55 -21.13 -46.43
CA VAL A 63 10.04 -19.75 -46.39
C VAL A 63 10.49 -19.11 -45.06
N PRO A 64 10.90 -17.82 -45.02
CA PRO A 64 11.59 -17.25 -43.86
C PRO A 64 10.69 -17.04 -42.64
N ALA A 65 11.28 -17.23 -41.46
CA ALA A 65 10.74 -16.88 -40.16
C ALA A 65 10.44 -15.36 -40.06
N GLY A 66 9.22 -14.96 -40.41
CA GLY A 66 8.78 -13.56 -40.39
C GLY A 66 7.31 -13.31 -40.09
N LEU A 67 6.52 -14.34 -39.76
CA LEU A 67 5.06 -14.21 -39.54
C LEU A 67 4.54 -14.81 -38.22
N ALA A 68 5.41 -15.35 -37.37
CA ALA A 68 5.00 -15.97 -36.10
C ALA A 68 4.78 -14.99 -34.94
N ARG A 69 5.06 -13.69 -35.10
CA ARG A 69 4.85 -12.67 -34.04
C ARG A 69 3.57 -11.86 -34.16
N GLN A 70 2.79 -12.05 -35.23
CA GLN A 70 1.49 -11.38 -35.39
C GLN A 70 0.29 -12.33 -35.17
N GLN A 71 0.53 -13.62 -34.93
CA GLN A 71 -0.52 -14.60 -34.65
C GLN A 71 -0.73 -14.90 -33.15
N GLU A 72 0.16 -14.46 -32.25
CA GLU A 72 -0.05 -14.62 -30.80
C GLU A 72 -0.96 -13.55 -30.18
N GLU A 73 -1.15 -12.38 -30.80
CA GLU A 73 -2.09 -11.35 -30.30
C GLU A 73 -3.56 -11.62 -30.66
N VAL A 74 -3.83 -12.44 -31.67
CA VAL A 74 -5.20 -12.66 -32.18
C VAL A 74 -5.95 -13.77 -31.41
N VAL A 75 -5.28 -14.55 -30.57
CA VAL A 75 -5.87 -15.73 -29.87
C VAL A 75 -6.45 -15.38 -28.47
N SER A 76 -6.37 -14.14 -27.99
CA SER A 76 -6.83 -13.78 -26.63
C SER A 76 -8.27 -13.25 -26.53
N GLN A 77 -8.94 -12.88 -27.63
CA GLN A 77 -10.26 -12.22 -27.58
C GLN A 77 -11.45 -13.20 -27.55
N ALA A 78 -11.24 -14.49 -27.79
CA ALA A 78 -12.32 -15.47 -27.94
C ALA A 78 -13.00 -15.92 -26.62
N SER A 79 -12.43 -15.61 -25.44
CA SER A 79 -12.97 -16.06 -24.13
C SER A 79 -13.71 -14.97 -23.33
N VAL A 80 -13.78 -13.74 -23.86
CA VAL A 80 -14.35 -12.58 -23.16
C VAL A 80 -15.63 -12.16 -23.83
N SER A 81 -16.75 -12.22 -23.09
CA SER A 81 -18.03 -11.78 -23.61
C SER A 81 -18.03 -10.27 -23.84
N LEU A 82 -18.50 -9.89 -25.02
CA LEU A 82 -18.70 -8.50 -25.40
C LEU A 82 -19.73 -7.76 -24.50
N TYR A 83 -20.44 -8.48 -23.62
CA TYR A 83 -21.25 -7.91 -22.54
C TYR A 83 -20.43 -7.21 -21.43
N HIS A 84 -19.12 -7.45 -21.33
CA HIS A 84 -18.29 -6.82 -20.31
C HIS A 84 -17.53 -5.59 -20.83
N LEU A 85 -17.73 -5.21 -22.09
CA LEU A 85 -16.95 -4.15 -22.76
C LEU A 85 -17.80 -2.92 -23.07
N PHE A 86 -17.14 -1.82 -23.42
CA PHE A 86 -17.77 -0.69 -24.11
C PHE A 86 -17.53 -0.87 -25.61
N ARG A 87 -18.61 -0.99 -26.39
CA ARG A 87 -18.50 -1.21 -27.85
C ARG A 87 -18.66 0.08 -28.62
N ASP A 88 -19.61 0.90 -28.19
CA ASP A 88 -20.04 2.08 -28.92
C ASP A 88 -19.30 3.31 -28.43
N VAL A 89 -18.74 4.08 -29.37
CA VAL A 89 -18.09 5.36 -29.07
C VAL A 89 -19.09 6.34 -28.43
N ALA A 90 -20.38 6.23 -28.80
CA ALA A 90 -21.47 6.99 -28.19
C ALA A 90 -21.63 6.66 -26.69
N GLU A 91 -21.53 5.38 -26.31
CA GLU A 91 -21.60 4.93 -24.92
C GLU A 91 -20.41 5.48 -24.10
N VAL A 92 -19.20 5.41 -24.66
CA VAL A 92 -17.98 5.95 -24.04
C VAL A 92 -18.10 7.47 -23.85
N THR A 93 -18.59 8.17 -24.87
CA THR A 93 -18.76 9.64 -24.83
C THR A 93 -19.82 10.05 -23.80
N ALA A 94 -20.94 9.34 -23.74
CA ALA A 94 -21.97 9.56 -22.73
C ALA A 94 -21.42 9.31 -21.31
N PHE A 95 -20.66 8.22 -21.12
CA PHE A 95 -20.02 7.91 -19.84
C PHE A 95 -19.09 9.05 -19.38
N ARG A 96 -18.18 9.50 -20.26
CA ARG A 96 -17.25 10.61 -19.98
C ARG A 96 -18.00 11.88 -19.60
N LYS A 97 -18.99 12.29 -20.42
CA LYS A 97 -19.77 13.52 -20.19
C LYS A 97 -20.51 13.49 -18.86
N SER A 98 -21.21 12.40 -18.56
CA SER A 98 -21.96 12.28 -17.31
C SER A 98 -21.04 12.28 -16.09
N LEU A 99 -19.92 11.56 -16.16
CA LEU A 99 -18.97 11.47 -15.05
C LEU A 99 -18.28 12.81 -14.78
N LEU A 100 -17.80 13.50 -15.82
CA LEU A 100 -17.11 14.79 -15.68
C LEU A 100 -18.06 15.90 -15.21
N SER A 101 -19.27 15.99 -15.76
CA SER A 101 -20.28 16.97 -15.34
C SER A 101 -20.65 16.82 -13.86
N TRP A 102 -20.79 15.57 -13.40
CA TRP A 102 -20.99 15.29 -11.98
C TRP A 102 -19.78 15.69 -11.14
N TYR A 103 -18.57 15.36 -11.58
CA TYR A 103 -17.34 15.69 -10.86
C TYR A 103 -17.15 17.20 -10.70
N ASP A 104 -17.42 17.98 -11.74
CA ASP A 104 -17.29 19.44 -11.71
C ASP A 104 -18.21 20.07 -10.65
N ARG A 105 -19.36 19.44 -10.35
CA ARG A 105 -20.32 19.90 -9.35
C ARG A 105 -20.07 19.34 -7.94
N GLU A 106 -19.62 18.10 -7.84
CA GLU A 106 -19.64 17.32 -6.58
C GLU A 106 -18.26 16.97 -6.03
N LYS A 107 -17.16 17.31 -6.73
CA LYS A 107 -15.79 17.00 -6.25
C LYS A 107 -15.55 17.64 -4.89
N ARG A 108 -15.01 16.86 -3.95
CA ARG A 108 -14.57 17.40 -2.66
C ARG A 108 -13.40 18.35 -2.84
N ASP A 109 -13.42 19.46 -2.10
CA ASP A 109 -12.27 20.34 -1.95
C ASP A 109 -11.18 19.62 -1.12
N LEU A 110 -10.04 19.37 -1.75
CA LEU A 110 -8.90 18.67 -1.13
C LEU A 110 -7.62 19.49 -1.39
N PRO A 111 -6.70 19.59 -0.40
CA PRO A 111 -5.52 20.45 -0.54
C PRO A 111 -4.66 20.13 -1.77
N TRP A 112 -4.47 18.86 -2.07
CA TRP A 112 -3.69 18.41 -3.23
C TRP A 112 -4.40 18.68 -4.56
N ARG A 113 -5.74 18.74 -4.60
CA ARG A 113 -6.49 19.14 -5.80
C ARG A 113 -6.32 20.63 -6.07
N ARG A 114 -6.55 21.47 -5.03
CA ARG A 114 -6.34 22.91 -5.13
C ARG A 114 -4.93 23.25 -5.59
N LEU A 115 -3.93 22.57 -5.02
CA LEU A 115 -2.54 22.82 -5.41
C LEU A 115 -2.25 22.31 -6.82
N ALA A 116 -2.76 21.14 -7.22
CA ALA A 116 -2.59 20.66 -8.59
C ALA A 116 -3.25 21.57 -9.65
N GLU A 117 -4.39 22.17 -9.34
CA GLU A 117 -5.14 23.08 -10.22
C GLU A 117 -4.50 24.48 -10.30
N SER A 118 -3.98 25.00 -9.18
CA SER A 118 -3.43 26.37 -9.10
C SER A 118 -1.93 26.48 -9.40
N GLU A 119 -1.15 25.41 -9.19
CA GLU A 119 0.30 25.42 -9.41
C GLU A 119 0.63 25.49 -10.90
N VAL A 120 1.47 26.45 -11.29
CA VAL A 120 1.84 26.70 -12.69
C VAL A 120 3.06 25.88 -13.09
N ASP A 121 4.00 25.65 -12.16
CA ASP A 121 5.20 24.87 -12.43
C ASP A 121 4.87 23.38 -12.56
N PRO A 122 5.09 22.76 -13.74
CA PRO A 122 4.75 21.35 -13.95
C PRO A 122 5.52 20.39 -13.05
N ASP A 123 6.75 20.73 -12.66
CA ASP A 123 7.56 19.90 -11.76
C ASP A 123 7.04 19.95 -10.32
N ARG A 124 6.66 21.14 -9.83
CA ARG A 124 6.01 21.31 -8.52
C ARG A 124 4.63 20.66 -8.48
N ARG A 125 3.84 20.83 -9.54
CA ARG A 125 2.53 20.19 -9.68
C ARG A 125 2.64 18.67 -9.64
N ALA A 126 3.58 18.10 -10.40
CA ALA A 126 3.81 16.66 -10.41
C ALA A 126 4.33 16.14 -9.06
N TYR A 127 5.22 16.88 -8.41
CA TYR A 127 5.68 16.56 -7.06
C TYR A 127 4.52 16.52 -6.06
N ALA A 128 3.67 17.55 -6.07
CA ALA A 128 2.52 17.65 -5.20
C ALA A 128 1.52 16.50 -5.36
N VAL A 129 1.21 16.15 -6.62
CA VAL A 129 0.36 14.99 -6.94
C VAL A 129 1.04 13.70 -6.48
N TRP A 130 2.34 13.55 -6.73
CA TRP A 130 3.07 12.36 -6.31
C TRP A 130 3.04 12.15 -4.79
N VAL A 131 3.25 13.22 -4.01
CA VAL A 131 3.16 13.18 -2.54
C VAL A 131 1.78 12.71 -2.10
N SER A 132 0.70 13.30 -2.62
CA SER A 132 -0.66 12.91 -2.23
C SER A 132 -0.98 11.46 -2.61
N GLU A 133 -0.61 11.04 -3.82
CA GLU A 133 -0.85 9.66 -4.28
C GLU A 133 -0.10 8.64 -3.42
N VAL A 134 1.14 8.92 -3.02
CA VAL A 134 1.89 8.04 -2.12
C VAL A 134 1.25 8.00 -0.74
N MET A 135 0.80 9.13 -0.19
CA MET A 135 0.13 9.17 1.11
C MET A 135 -1.22 8.44 1.11
N LEU A 136 -2.01 8.57 0.05
CA LEU A 136 -3.35 7.97 -0.09
C LEU A 136 -3.34 6.45 -0.26
N GLN A 137 -2.20 5.85 -0.58
CA GLN A 137 -2.08 4.39 -0.64
C GLN A 137 -2.46 3.73 0.69
N GLN A 138 -3.57 2.99 0.71
CA GLN A 138 -4.06 2.29 1.90
C GLN A 138 -4.27 3.20 3.13
N THR A 139 -4.48 4.51 2.92
CA THR A 139 -4.71 5.49 3.98
C THR A 139 -5.94 6.33 3.65
N GLN A 140 -6.77 6.63 4.66
CA GLN A 140 -8.02 7.36 4.45
C GLN A 140 -7.76 8.85 4.16
N VAL A 141 -8.56 9.43 3.25
CA VAL A 141 -8.47 10.85 2.84
C VAL A 141 -8.44 11.79 4.04
N ALA A 142 -9.37 11.61 4.99
CA ALA A 142 -9.48 12.47 6.19
C ALA A 142 -8.19 12.48 7.02
N THR A 143 -7.48 11.36 7.10
CA THR A 143 -6.18 11.28 7.77
C THR A 143 -5.11 12.03 6.98
N VAL A 144 -5.06 11.85 5.65
CA VAL A 144 -3.99 12.38 4.80
C VAL A 144 -3.97 13.91 4.76
N ILE A 145 -5.12 14.58 4.85
CA ILE A 145 -5.22 16.07 4.79
C ILE A 145 -4.19 16.75 5.70
N ASN A 146 -4.13 16.39 6.98
CA ASN A 146 -3.22 17.04 7.94
C ASN A 146 -1.75 16.69 7.70
N TYR A 147 -1.45 15.52 7.13
CA TYR A 147 -0.07 15.14 6.83
C TYR A 147 0.42 15.81 5.55
N TYR A 148 -0.41 15.82 4.51
CA TYR A 148 -0.10 16.47 3.25
C TYR A 148 0.17 17.96 3.44
N THR A 149 -0.69 18.67 4.18
CA THR A 149 -0.51 20.10 4.41
C THR A 149 0.81 20.41 5.12
N ARG A 150 1.14 19.70 6.20
CA ARG A 150 2.42 19.89 6.92
C ARG A 150 3.62 19.50 6.08
N TRP A 151 3.49 18.43 5.30
CA TRP A 151 4.54 17.97 4.39
C TRP A 151 4.85 19.02 3.33
N MET A 152 3.84 19.51 2.62
CA MET A 152 4.03 20.51 1.56
C MET A 152 4.45 21.89 2.10
N GLN A 153 4.14 22.21 3.36
CA GLN A 153 4.67 23.40 4.04
C GLN A 153 6.16 23.26 4.36
N THR A 154 6.62 22.06 4.71
CA THR A 154 8.03 21.82 5.10
C THR A 154 8.91 21.59 3.88
N TRP A 155 8.42 20.81 2.91
CA TRP A 155 9.12 20.50 1.67
C TRP A 155 8.20 20.83 0.49
N PRO A 156 8.15 22.11 0.07
CA PRO A 156 7.31 22.53 -1.05
C PRO A 156 7.83 22.02 -2.40
N THR A 157 9.10 21.65 -2.52
CA THR A 157 9.71 21.18 -3.77
C THR A 157 10.45 19.85 -3.63
N LEU A 158 10.75 19.23 -4.78
CA LEU A 158 11.61 18.04 -4.86
C LEU A 158 13.00 18.27 -4.24
N ARG A 159 13.56 19.47 -4.40
CA ARG A 159 14.89 19.82 -3.88
C ARG A 159 14.89 19.84 -2.35
N ASP A 160 13.84 20.40 -1.76
CA ASP A 160 13.70 20.45 -0.30
C ASP A 160 13.63 19.03 0.27
N LEU A 161 12.77 18.17 -0.30
CA LEU A 161 12.66 16.78 0.13
C LEU A 161 13.93 15.96 -0.13
N ALA A 162 14.61 16.19 -1.26
CA ALA A 162 15.85 15.49 -1.60
C ALA A 162 16.95 15.78 -0.57
N SER A 163 17.03 17.03 -0.10
CA SER A 163 18.01 17.47 0.90
C SER A 163 17.71 17.03 2.33
N ALA A 164 16.47 16.66 2.64
CA ALA A 164 16.07 16.21 3.96
C ALA A 164 16.82 14.93 4.39
N SER A 165 16.98 14.75 5.70
CA SER A 165 17.45 13.50 6.30
C SER A 165 16.32 12.44 6.32
N LEU A 166 16.67 11.16 6.46
CA LEU A 166 15.67 10.09 6.61
C LEU A 166 14.91 10.22 7.95
N GLU A 167 15.57 10.75 8.99
CA GLU A 167 14.94 10.96 10.29
C GLU A 167 13.82 12.00 10.21
N GLU A 168 14.07 13.16 9.59
CA GLU A 168 13.05 14.20 9.40
C GLU A 168 11.85 13.67 8.59
N VAL A 169 12.12 12.92 7.51
CA VAL A 169 11.07 12.26 6.72
C VAL A 169 10.26 11.29 7.58
N ASN A 170 10.91 10.48 8.40
CA ASN A 170 10.24 9.55 9.30
C ASN A 170 9.42 10.28 10.37
N GLN A 171 9.89 11.43 10.87
CA GLN A 171 9.17 12.26 11.84
C GLN A 171 7.88 12.84 11.23
N LEU A 172 7.94 13.41 10.01
CA LEU A 172 6.74 13.93 9.35
C LEU A 172 5.79 12.83 8.85
N TRP A 173 6.30 11.64 8.55
CA TRP A 173 5.49 10.46 8.20
C TRP A 173 4.90 9.72 9.40
N ALA A 174 5.35 10.05 10.63
CA ALA A 174 5.01 9.32 11.84
C ALA A 174 3.49 9.26 12.08
N GLY A 175 2.93 8.06 12.00
CA GLY A 175 1.49 7.81 12.18
C GLY A 175 0.71 7.50 10.90
N LEU A 176 1.25 7.75 9.70
CA LEU A 176 0.62 7.32 8.44
C LEU A 176 0.74 5.82 8.18
N GLY A 177 1.72 5.16 8.79
CA GLY A 177 2.03 3.76 8.53
C GLY A 177 2.71 3.53 7.17
N TYR A 178 3.19 2.30 6.94
CA TYR A 178 3.91 1.91 5.74
C TYR A 178 5.07 2.89 5.40
N TYR A 179 5.98 3.08 6.37
CA TYR A 179 7.08 4.06 6.32
C TYR A 179 8.02 3.91 5.12
N SER A 180 8.10 2.70 4.53
CA SER A 180 8.82 2.49 3.28
C SER A 180 8.35 3.43 2.16
N ARG A 181 7.08 3.83 2.15
CA ARG A 181 6.53 4.80 1.18
C ARG A 181 7.22 6.17 1.25
N GLY A 182 7.34 6.75 2.45
CA GLY A 182 8.01 8.05 2.64
C GLY A 182 9.49 7.99 2.25
N ARG A 183 10.16 6.90 2.61
CA ARG A 183 11.56 6.65 2.20
C ARG A 183 11.70 6.52 0.68
N TRP A 184 10.86 5.73 0.02
CA TRP A 184 10.92 5.55 -1.44
C TRP A 184 10.61 6.86 -2.16
N LEU A 185 9.67 7.65 -1.65
CA LEU A 185 9.38 9.00 -2.14
C LEU A 185 10.61 9.91 -2.05
N GLN A 186 11.29 9.96 -0.90
CA GLN A 186 12.54 10.72 -0.76
C GLN A 186 13.65 10.20 -1.69
N THR A 187 13.82 8.88 -1.78
CA THR A 187 14.83 8.26 -2.66
C THR A 187 14.57 8.61 -4.12
N GLY A 188 13.31 8.60 -4.54
CA GLY A 188 12.92 9.02 -5.88
C GLY A 188 13.10 10.52 -6.09
N ALA A 189 12.81 11.36 -5.10
CA ALA A 189 13.05 12.81 -5.18
C ALA A 189 14.54 13.13 -5.36
N ARG A 190 15.43 12.46 -4.60
CA ARG A 190 16.90 12.56 -4.78
C ARG A 190 17.30 12.17 -6.19
N LYS A 191 16.82 11.03 -6.68
CA LYS A 191 17.08 10.59 -8.06
C LYS A 191 16.66 11.63 -9.11
N VAL A 192 15.47 12.24 -8.95
CA VAL A 192 15.02 13.29 -9.88
C VAL A 192 15.95 14.50 -9.85
N VAL A 193 16.38 14.94 -8.67
CA VAL A 193 17.27 16.10 -8.52
C VAL A 193 18.68 15.81 -9.03
N GLU A 194 19.25 14.67 -8.67
CA GLU A 194 20.65 14.32 -8.92
C GLU A 194 20.88 13.78 -10.34
N GLU A 195 19.98 12.92 -10.84
CA GLU A 195 20.16 12.23 -12.13
C GLU A 195 19.33 12.84 -13.27
N LEU A 196 18.21 13.50 -12.95
CA LEU A 196 17.27 14.05 -13.96
C LEU A 196 17.23 15.60 -13.95
N GLY A 197 18.19 16.24 -13.29
CA GLY A 197 18.33 17.71 -13.25
C GLY A 197 17.20 18.45 -12.50
N GLY A 198 16.40 17.73 -11.72
CA GLY A 198 15.21 18.27 -11.05
C GLY A 198 13.94 18.23 -11.89
N HIS A 199 13.97 17.62 -13.08
CA HIS A 199 12.79 17.51 -13.95
C HIS A 199 12.10 16.15 -13.82
N MET A 200 10.83 16.17 -13.46
CA MET A 200 9.99 14.98 -13.37
C MET A 200 9.78 14.35 -14.75
N PRO A 201 9.93 13.02 -14.90
CA PRO A 201 9.56 12.34 -16.14
C PRO A 201 8.10 12.64 -16.52
N ARG A 202 7.87 12.95 -17.80
CA ARG A 202 6.58 13.51 -18.27
C ARG A 202 5.54 12.46 -18.67
N THR A 203 5.92 11.19 -18.78
CA THR A 203 5.02 10.11 -19.22
C THR A 203 4.88 9.03 -18.15
N ALA A 204 3.72 8.37 -18.11
CA ALA A 204 3.46 7.27 -17.19
C ALA A 204 4.50 6.14 -17.32
N GLU A 205 4.92 5.81 -18.55
CA GLU A 205 5.95 4.80 -18.78
C GLU A 205 7.30 5.22 -18.16
N THR A 206 7.73 6.46 -18.40
CA THR A 206 9.02 6.95 -17.90
C THR A 206 9.01 7.14 -16.38
N LEU A 207 7.90 7.61 -15.81
CA LEU A 207 7.69 7.69 -14.37
C LEU A 207 7.80 6.31 -13.71
N GLN A 208 7.11 5.30 -14.26
CA GLN A 208 7.13 3.94 -13.73
C GLN A 208 8.51 3.28 -13.85
N ARG A 209 9.22 3.54 -14.96
CA ARG A 209 10.54 2.93 -15.22
C ARG A 209 11.64 3.57 -14.39
N LEU A 210 11.63 4.90 -14.23
CA LEU A 210 12.74 5.64 -13.66
C LEU A 210 12.61 5.83 -12.15
N LEU A 211 11.40 5.97 -11.59
CA LEU A 211 11.23 6.34 -10.20
C LEU A 211 10.99 5.13 -9.28
N PRO A 212 11.78 4.97 -8.21
CA PRO A 212 11.62 3.85 -7.29
C PRO A 212 10.31 3.99 -6.49
N GLY A 213 9.60 2.87 -6.30
CA GLY A 213 8.32 2.85 -5.58
C GLY A 213 7.13 3.41 -6.36
N VAL A 214 7.32 3.87 -7.61
CA VAL A 214 6.25 4.32 -8.49
C VAL A 214 5.76 3.14 -9.35
N GLY A 215 4.59 2.60 -8.99
CA GLY A 215 3.91 1.57 -9.79
C GLY A 215 3.03 2.16 -10.90
N ARG A 216 2.44 1.29 -11.72
CA ARG A 216 1.55 1.65 -12.84
C ARG A 216 0.45 2.66 -12.47
N TYR A 217 -0.18 2.47 -11.31
CA TYR A 217 -1.19 3.39 -10.77
C TYR A 217 -0.64 4.80 -10.54
N THR A 218 0.40 4.91 -9.69
CA THR A 218 0.97 6.20 -9.32
C THR A 218 1.53 6.94 -10.54
N ALA A 219 2.15 6.21 -11.46
CA ALA A 219 2.66 6.77 -12.70
C ALA A 219 1.56 7.35 -13.59
N GLY A 220 0.46 6.61 -13.79
CA GLY A 220 -0.68 7.11 -14.56
C GLY A 220 -1.39 8.27 -13.87
N ALA A 221 -1.49 8.26 -12.53
CA ALA A 221 -2.09 9.34 -11.77
C ALA A 221 -1.29 10.65 -11.93
N ILE A 222 0.03 10.60 -11.73
CA ILE A 222 0.89 11.77 -11.95
C ILE A 222 0.82 12.22 -13.40
N ALA A 223 0.96 11.31 -14.37
CA ALA A 223 1.01 11.67 -15.78
C ALA A 223 -0.29 12.31 -16.27
N SER A 224 -1.44 11.80 -15.82
CA SER A 224 -2.74 12.34 -16.22
C SER A 224 -3.09 13.64 -15.50
N ILE A 225 -2.86 13.74 -14.19
CA ILE A 225 -3.23 14.91 -13.38
C ILE A 225 -2.25 16.07 -13.61
N ALA A 226 -0.94 15.80 -13.61
CA ALA A 226 0.06 16.87 -13.70
C ALA A 226 0.39 17.25 -15.15
N PHE A 227 0.47 16.28 -16.06
CA PHE A 227 0.96 16.48 -17.42
C PHE A 227 -0.10 16.30 -18.51
N GLY A 228 -1.36 15.99 -18.15
CA GLY A 228 -2.43 15.84 -19.12
C GLY A 228 -2.27 14.64 -20.06
N GLN A 229 -1.46 13.64 -19.71
CA GLN A 229 -1.36 12.42 -20.52
C GLN A 229 -2.65 11.60 -20.39
N ALA A 230 -3.22 11.16 -21.52
CA ALA A 230 -4.35 10.25 -21.57
C ALA A 230 -3.98 8.81 -21.14
N ALA A 231 -3.66 8.64 -19.86
CA ALA A 231 -3.33 7.37 -19.22
C ALA A 231 -4.42 7.02 -18.20
N GLY A 232 -5.20 5.97 -18.47
CA GLY A 232 -6.21 5.49 -17.55
C GLY A 232 -5.59 4.88 -16.30
N VAL A 233 -6.23 5.07 -15.14
CA VAL A 233 -5.74 4.53 -13.85
C VAL A 233 -6.77 3.64 -13.18
N VAL A 234 -6.29 2.65 -12.42
CA VAL A 234 -7.12 1.69 -11.71
C VAL A 234 -6.65 1.54 -10.27
N ASP A 235 -7.48 1.98 -9.32
CA ASP A 235 -7.35 1.72 -7.88
C ASP A 235 -8.51 0.84 -7.37
N GLY A 236 -8.59 0.61 -6.05
CA GLY A 236 -9.68 -0.17 -5.47
C GLY A 236 -11.07 0.45 -5.66
N ASN A 237 -11.16 1.77 -5.85
CA ASN A 237 -12.41 2.46 -6.16
C ASN A 237 -12.83 2.24 -7.62
N VAL A 238 -11.91 2.45 -8.56
CA VAL A 238 -12.14 2.26 -9.99
C VAL A 238 -12.41 0.80 -10.33
N VAL A 239 -11.69 -0.17 -9.72
CA VAL A 239 -12.00 -1.61 -9.84
C VAL A 239 -13.47 -1.85 -9.53
N ARG A 240 -13.96 -1.32 -8.41
CA ARG A 240 -15.35 -1.52 -7.98
C ARG A 240 -16.36 -0.88 -8.92
N VAL A 241 -16.09 0.35 -9.37
CA VAL A 241 -16.93 1.06 -10.35
C VAL A 241 -17.01 0.26 -11.65
N LEU A 242 -15.86 -0.09 -12.25
CA LEU A 242 -15.81 -0.81 -13.52
C LEU A 242 -16.43 -2.20 -13.43
N CYS A 243 -16.16 -2.95 -12.35
CA CYS A 243 -16.78 -4.26 -12.14
C CYS A 243 -18.30 -4.17 -12.06
N ARG A 244 -18.87 -3.11 -11.46
CA ARG A 244 -20.33 -2.92 -11.42
C ARG A 244 -20.87 -2.43 -12.77
N VAL A 245 -20.24 -1.42 -13.36
CA VAL A 245 -20.67 -0.83 -14.64
C VAL A 245 -20.66 -1.86 -15.77
N ARG A 246 -19.72 -2.81 -15.75
CA ARG A 246 -19.60 -3.88 -16.75
C ARG A 246 -19.96 -5.28 -16.24
N ALA A 247 -20.54 -5.38 -15.04
CA ALA A 247 -20.95 -6.63 -14.41
C ALA A 247 -19.86 -7.75 -14.44
N ILE A 248 -18.60 -7.37 -14.14
CA ILE A 248 -17.46 -8.28 -14.05
C ILE A 248 -17.45 -8.90 -12.65
N GLY A 249 -17.76 -10.19 -12.58
CA GLY A 249 -17.92 -10.95 -11.33
C GLY A 249 -16.73 -11.84 -10.96
N ALA A 250 -15.82 -12.10 -11.89
CA ALA A 250 -14.60 -12.85 -11.62
C ALA A 250 -13.65 -12.11 -10.64
N ASP A 251 -12.71 -12.84 -10.04
CA ASP A 251 -11.77 -12.28 -9.05
C ASP A 251 -10.95 -11.14 -9.67
N PRO A 252 -11.06 -9.90 -9.16
CA PRO A 252 -10.29 -8.76 -9.66
C PRO A 252 -8.78 -8.90 -9.43
N ARG A 253 -8.32 -9.85 -8.61
CA ARG A 253 -6.90 -10.15 -8.41
C ARG A 253 -6.33 -11.06 -9.51
N SER A 254 -7.17 -11.68 -10.33
CA SER A 254 -6.69 -12.49 -11.45
C SER A 254 -6.01 -11.61 -12.50
N THR A 255 -4.96 -12.13 -13.14
CA THR A 255 -4.20 -11.40 -14.17
C THR A 255 -5.10 -10.94 -15.30
N LEU A 256 -6.00 -11.82 -15.77
CA LEU A 256 -6.95 -11.50 -16.83
C LEU A 256 -7.87 -10.34 -16.45
N VAL A 257 -8.57 -10.44 -15.32
CA VAL A 257 -9.53 -9.39 -14.91
C VAL A 257 -8.80 -8.08 -14.67
N SER A 258 -7.63 -8.11 -14.02
CA SER A 258 -6.80 -6.91 -13.83
C SER A 258 -6.46 -6.26 -15.18
N GLN A 259 -5.95 -7.03 -16.16
CA GLN A 259 -5.64 -6.51 -17.50
C GLN A 259 -6.89 -5.92 -18.20
N GLN A 260 -8.04 -6.59 -18.09
CA GLN A 260 -9.29 -6.09 -18.67
C GLN A 260 -9.76 -4.78 -18.01
N LEU A 261 -9.68 -4.66 -16.69
CA LEU A 261 -10.02 -3.42 -15.98
C LEU A 261 -9.10 -2.26 -16.39
N TRP A 262 -7.80 -2.53 -16.56
CA TRP A 262 -6.86 -1.54 -17.08
C TRP A 262 -7.15 -1.16 -18.53
N SER A 263 -7.55 -2.10 -19.38
CA SER A 263 -7.95 -1.85 -20.76
C SER A 263 -9.21 -0.96 -20.81
N LEU A 264 -10.22 -1.28 -20.01
CA LEU A 264 -11.44 -0.48 -19.89
C LEU A 264 -11.16 0.94 -19.40
N ALA A 265 -10.29 1.09 -18.38
CA ALA A 265 -9.89 2.41 -17.90
C ALA A 265 -9.16 3.22 -18.99
N GLN A 266 -8.28 2.58 -19.76
CA GLN A 266 -7.57 3.21 -20.87
C GLN A 266 -8.51 3.57 -22.04
N GLN A 267 -9.54 2.77 -22.31
CA GLN A 267 -10.56 3.08 -23.30
C GLN A 267 -11.43 4.27 -22.87
N LEU A 268 -11.77 4.33 -21.57
CA LEU A 268 -12.69 5.33 -21.03
C LEU A 268 -12.05 6.67 -20.71
N VAL A 269 -10.75 6.71 -20.40
CA VAL A 269 -10.07 7.97 -20.01
C VAL A 269 -10.32 9.06 -21.05
N ASP A 270 -10.74 10.23 -20.59
CA ASP A 270 -11.07 11.34 -21.48
C ASP A 270 -9.78 11.92 -22.10
N PRO A 271 -9.67 12.06 -23.44
CA PRO A 271 -8.47 12.57 -24.08
C PRO A 271 -8.18 14.04 -23.76
N ALA A 272 -9.20 14.85 -23.45
CA ALA A 272 -9.05 16.28 -23.20
C ALA A 272 -8.83 16.58 -21.71
N ARG A 273 -9.46 15.81 -20.82
CA ARG A 273 -9.41 15.97 -19.36
C ARG A 273 -9.05 14.66 -18.64
N PRO A 274 -7.89 14.04 -18.94
CA PRO A 274 -7.57 12.71 -18.41
C PRO A 274 -7.37 12.70 -16.89
N GLY A 275 -6.75 13.75 -16.34
CA GLY A 275 -6.59 13.93 -14.90
C GLY A 275 -7.92 14.00 -14.16
N ASP A 276 -8.82 14.88 -14.61
CA ASP A 276 -10.15 15.02 -14.01
C ASP A 276 -10.98 13.75 -14.17
N PHE A 277 -10.92 13.09 -15.33
CA PHE A 277 -11.63 11.83 -15.55
C PHE A 277 -11.18 10.76 -14.54
N ASN A 278 -9.87 10.59 -14.38
CA ASN A 278 -9.31 9.61 -13.45
C ASN A 278 -9.72 9.93 -12.00
N GLN A 279 -9.63 11.20 -11.59
CA GLN A 279 -10.08 11.63 -10.27
C GLN A 279 -11.58 11.46 -10.07
N ALA A 280 -12.40 11.71 -11.11
CA ALA A 280 -13.84 11.53 -11.08
C ALA A 280 -14.22 10.06 -10.90
N ALA A 281 -13.54 9.14 -11.57
CA ALA A 281 -13.78 7.71 -11.41
C ALA A 281 -13.43 7.23 -9.98
N MET A 282 -12.33 7.72 -9.40
CA MET A 282 -11.98 7.46 -8.00
C MET A 282 -13.00 8.08 -7.03
N GLU A 283 -13.40 9.32 -7.27
CA GLU A 283 -14.38 10.06 -6.46
C GLU A 283 -15.72 9.33 -6.46
N LEU A 284 -16.20 8.91 -7.63
CA LEU A 284 -17.44 8.16 -7.78
C LEU A 284 -17.40 6.88 -6.94
N GLY A 285 -16.31 6.14 -6.98
CA GLY A 285 -16.14 4.96 -6.12
C GLY A 285 -16.13 5.34 -4.64
N ALA A 286 -15.45 6.42 -4.27
CA ALA A 286 -15.30 6.84 -2.87
C ALA A 286 -16.60 7.35 -2.23
N THR A 287 -17.46 8.05 -2.98
CA THR A 287 -18.61 8.79 -2.41
C THR A 287 -19.98 8.22 -2.78
N VAL A 288 -20.13 7.61 -3.97
CA VAL A 288 -21.43 7.14 -4.48
C VAL A 288 -21.46 5.62 -4.60
N CYS A 289 -20.55 5.07 -5.40
CA CYS A 289 -20.43 3.65 -5.68
C CYS A 289 -19.60 2.95 -4.59
N THR A 290 -20.02 3.09 -3.33
CA THR A 290 -19.31 2.60 -2.14
C THR A 290 -19.33 1.06 -2.00
N PRO A 291 -18.44 0.47 -1.17
CA PRO A 291 -18.39 -0.98 -1.00
C PRO A 291 -19.70 -1.60 -0.50
N GLN A 292 -20.40 -0.91 0.41
CA GLN A 292 -21.67 -1.32 0.98
C GLN A 292 -22.67 -0.17 0.83
N HIS A 293 -23.92 -0.49 0.48
CA HIS A 293 -25.01 0.47 0.28
C HIS A 293 -24.66 1.63 -0.69
N PRO A 294 -24.32 1.32 -1.96
CA PRO A 294 -24.06 2.36 -2.96
C PRO A 294 -25.31 3.20 -3.26
N LEU A 295 -25.11 4.49 -3.49
CA LEU A 295 -26.15 5.48 -3.77
C LEU A 295 -26.55 5.47 -5.25
N CYS A 296 -27.06 4.34 -5.74
CA CYS A 296 -27.33 4.14 -7.18
C CYS A 296 -28.28 5.19 -7.78
N SER A 297 -29.27 5.66 -7.01
CA SER A 297 -30.22 6.70 -7.44
C SER A 297 -29.59 8.08 -7.67
N GLN A 298 -28.40 8.32 -7.11
CA GLN A 298 -27.63 9.56 -7.29
C GLN A 298 -26.43 9.35 -8.23
N CYS A 299 -26.29 8.16 -8.83
CA CYS A 299 -25.14 7.82 -9.64
C CYS A 299 -25.24 8.45 -11.04
N PRO A 300 -24.26 9.26 -11.47
CA PRO A 300 -24.32 9.93 -12.77
C PRO A 300 -24.25 8.97 -13.97
N VAL A 301 -23.76 7.75 -13.75
CA VAL A 301 -23.61 6.71 -14.77
C VAL A 301 -24.55 5.52 -14.53
N GLN A 302 -25.64 5.73 -13.78
CA GLN A 302 -26.62 4.68 -13.44
C GLN A 302 -27.18 3.99 -14.68
N SER A 303 -27.59 4.76 -15.70
CA SER A 303 -28.18 4.24 -16.94
C SER A 303 -27.24 3.33 -17.74
N LEU A 304 -25.92 3.49 -17.56
CA LEU A 304 -24.87 2.72 -18.22
C LEU A 304 -24.38 1.53 -17.36
N CYS A 305 -24.94 1.37 -16.15
CA CYS A 305 -24.47 0.39 -15.17
C CYS A 305 -25.17 -0.96 -15.33
N ARG A 306 -24.46 -1.94 -15.90
CA ARG A 306 -25.00 -3.29 -16.12
C ARG A 306 -25.41 -4.00 -14.82
N ALA A 307 -24.68 -3.79 -13.73
CA ALA A 307 -25.09 -4.33 -12.42
C ALA A 307 -26.42 -3.72 -11.94
N HIS A 308 -26.66 -2.43 -12.19
CA HIS A 308 -27.91 -1.77 -11.82
C HIS A 308 -29.09 -2.30 -12.64
N GLN A 309 -28.94 -2.35 -13.97
CA GLN A 309 -29.93 -2.91 -14.88
C GLN A 309 -30.29 -4.37 -14.52
N ARG A 310 -29.32 -5.15 -14.05
CA ARG A 310 -29.58 -6.50 -13.52
C ARG A 310 -30.46 -6.47 -12.26
N VAL A 311 -30.19 -5.58 -11.32
CA VAL A 311 -31.02 -5.43 -10.11
C VAL A 311 -32.45 -5.02 -10.45
N GLU A 312 -32.62 -4.05 -11.36
CA GLU A 312 -33.95 -3.60 -11.80
C GLU A 312 -34.74 -4.74 -12.44
N ARG A 313 -34.11 -5.54 -13.32
CA ARG A 313 -34.75 -6.71 -13.93
C ARG A 313 -35.18 -7.76 -12.91
N GLU A 314 -34.36 -8.03 -11.90
CA GLU A 314 -34.67 -8.99 -10.82
C GLU A 314 -35.80 -8.48 -9.90
N GLN A 315 -35.96 -7.17 -9.76
CA GLN A 315 -37.09 -6.57 -9.04
C GLN A 315 -38.38 -6.65 -9.87
N LEU A 316 -38.31 -6.35 -11.16
CA LEU A 316 -39.45 -6.44 -12.08
C LEU A 316 -39.96 -7.87 -12.22
N SER A 317 -39.06 -8.86 -12.37
CA SER A 317 -39.42 -10.28 -12.46
C SER A 317 -40.00 -10.85 -11.15
N ALA A 318 -39.63 -10.29 -10.00
CA ALA A 318 -40.26 -10.63 -8.72
C ALA A 318 -41.69 -10.07 -8.59
N SER A 319 -42.00 -8.98 -9.32
CA SER A 319 -43.31 -8.31 -9.30
C SER A 319 -44.28 -8.75 -10.41
N GLN A 320 -43.78 -9.33 -11.51
CA GLN A 320 -44.58 -9.80 -12.64
C GLN A 320 -44.32 -11.29 -12.89
N SER A 321 -45.22 -12.15 -12.38
CA SER A 321 -45.35 -13.52 -12.90
C SER A 321 -45.96 -13.43 -14.30
N LEU A 322 -45.26 -13.94 -15.32
CA LEU A 322 -45.62 -13.98 -16.76
C LEU A 322 -45.10 -12.82 -17.62
N LEU A 323 -43.86 -12.93 -18.08
CA LEU A 323 -43.52 -13.07 -19.52
C LEU A 323 -42.01 -13.31 -19.62
N GLY A 324 -41.65 -14.57 -19.91
CA GLY A 324 -40.28 -14.97 -20.14
C GLY A 324 -39.81 -14.49 -21.51
N THR A 325 -39.08 -13.38 -21.54
CA THR A 325 -38.13 -13.10 -22.62
C THR A 325 -36.74 -13.13 -22.03
N CYS A 326 -35.99 -14.19 -22.36
CA CYS A 326 -34.58 -14.29 -22.06
C CYS A 326 -33.85 -13.29 -22.97
N ASP A 327 -33.41 -12.16 -22.42
CA ASP A 327 -32.72 -11.13 -23.22
C ASP A 327 -31.41 -11.68 -23.82
N ILE A 328 -31.27 -11.47 -25.13
CA ILE A 328 -30.14 -11.82 -26.00
C ILE A 328 -28.80 -11.18 -25.55
N GLU A 329 -28.81 -10.24 -24.60
CA GLU A 329 -27.62 -9.52 -24.14
C GLU A 329 -27.05 -9.94 -22.78
N ALA A 330 -27.71 -10.80 -21.99
CA ALA A 330 -27.02 -11.37 -20.84
C ALA A 330 -25.88 -12.28 -21.35
N CYS A 331 -24.67 -12.20 -20.77
CA CYS A 331 -23.64 -13.20 -21.06
C CYS A 331 -24.23 -14.57 -20.71
N ALA A 332 -24.61 -15.34 -21.74
CA ALA A 332 -25.54 -16.45 -21.60
C ALA A 332 -25.07 -17.41 -20.48
N PRO A 333 -25.92 -17.73 -19.49
CA PRO A 333 -25.53 -18.56 -18.35
C PRO A 333 -25.08 -19.98 -18.75
N ASN A 334 -25.36 -20.41 -19.99
CA ASN A 334 -25.08 -21.76 -20.50
C ASN A 334 -23.72 -21.96 -21.17
N THR A 335 -22.82 -20.97 -21.21
CA THR A 335 -21.49 -21.22 -21.80
C THR A 335 -20.43 -21.64 -20.80
N GLY A 336 -20.45 -21.21 -19.52
CA GLY A 336 -19.38 -21.52 -18.55
C GLY A 336 -17.96 -21.14 -19.00
N GLN A 337 -17.83 -20.50 -20.17
CA GLN A 337 -16.58 -20.23 -20.88
C GLN A 337 -16.12 -18.79 -20.66
N CYS A 338 -17.01 -17.88 -20.21
CA CYS A 338 -16.63 -16.49 -19.98
C CYS A 338 -15.86 -16.33 -18.67
N GLN A 339 -14.59 -15.97 -18.79
CA GLN A 339 -13.67 -15.83 -17.66
C GLN A 339 -13.85 -14.53 -16.86
N LEU A 340 -14.77 -13.64 -17.26
CA LEU A 340 -15.12 -12.40 -16.54
C LEU A 340 -16.42 -12.50 -15.73
N CYS A 341 -17.25 -13.50 -16.03
CA CYS A 341 -18.45 -13.77 -15.25
C CYS A 341 -18.10 -14.29 -13.86
N ALA A 342 -19.03 -14.14 -12.91
CA ALA A 342 -18.89 -14.80 -11.62
C ALA A 342 -18.85 -16.33 -11.81
N PRO A 343 -18.02 -17.05 -11.05
CA PRO A 343 -18.00 -18.51 -11.13
C PRO A 343 -19.37 -19.09 -10.72
N PRO A 344 -19.82 -20.22 -11.32
CA PRO A 344 -21.11 -20.84 -10.99
C PRO A 344 -21.28 -21.20 -9.50
N THR A 345 -20.16 -21.36 -8.79
CA THR A 345 -20.11 -21.66 -7.34
C THR A 345 -20.55 -20.49 -6.45
N GLU A 346 -20.63 -19.27 -6.97
CA GLU A 346 -21.07 -18.08 -6.24
C GLU A 346 -22.34 -17.50 -6.87
N PRO A 347 -23.53 -18.06 -6.54
CA PRO A 347 -24.80 -17.63 -7.12
C PRO A 347 -25.14 -16.19 -6.72
N TRP A 348 -26.00 -15.57 -7.53
CA TRP A 348 -26.49 -14.21 -7.29
C TRP A 348 -27.22 -14.11 -5.94
N ASP A 349 -26.82 -13.16 -5.10
CA ASP A 349 -27.48 -12.86 -3.83
C ASP A 349 -28.36 -11.61 -3.97
N LYS A 350 -29.68 -11.79 -3.92
CA LYS A 350 -30.65 -10.69 -4.07
C LYS A 350 -30.49 -9.61 -3.00
N THR A 351 -29.99 -9.93 -1.81
CA THR A 351 -29.84 -8.97 -0.71
C THR A 351 -28.70 -7.98 -0.94
N LEU A 352 -27.69 -8.34 -1.73
CA LEU A 352 -26.52 -7.52 -2.00
C LEU A 352 -26.74 -6.53 -3.15
N GLY A 353 -27.72 -6.75 -4.03
CA GLY A 353 -27.98 -5.91 -5.20
C GLY A 353 -26.72 -5.75 -6.08
N VAL A 354 -26.33 -4.52 -6.40
CA VAL A 354 -25.11 -4.27 -7.19
C VAL A 354 -23.81 -4.64 -6.45
N ALA A 355 -23.85 -4.82 -5.12
CA ALA A 355 -22.70 -5.23 -4.31
C ALA A 355 -22.33 -6.71 -4.48
N ASN A 356 -23.06 -7.46 -5.31
CA ASN A 356 -22.57 -8.73 -5.87
C ASN A 356 -21.27 -8.54 -6.69
N PHE A 357 -20.98 -7.32 -7.16
CA PHE A 357 -19.78 -7.00 -7.93
C PHE A 357 -18.88 -5.97 -7.21
N PRO A 358 -17.54 -6.16 -7.22
CA PRO A 358 -16.82 -7.41 -7.52
C PRO A 358 -17.01 -8.45 -6.39
N ARG A 359 -16.90 -9.74 -6.71
CA ARG A 359 -16.91 -10.80 -5.70
C ARG A 359 -15.70 -10.70 -4.78
N LYS A 360 -15.90 -10.90 -3.47
CA LYS A 360 -14.84 -10.78 -2.46
C LYS A 360 -13.97 -12.03 -2.46
N ALA A 361 -12.73 -11.90 -2.91
CA ALA A 361 -11.75 -12.97 -2.75
C ALA A 361 -11.35 -13.15 -1.26
N ASN A 362 -11.37 -14.41 -0.81
CA ASN A 362 -10.92 -14.82 0.52
C ASN A 362 -9.47 -14.35 0.81
N ARG A 363 -9.20 -13.96 2.05
CA ARG A 363 -7.87 -13.54 2.52
C ARG A 363 -7.33 -14.56 3.50
N LYS A 364 -6.06 -14.94 3.34
CA LYS A 364 -5.36 -15.80 4.31
C LYS A 364 -5.18 -15.05 5.64
N PRO A 365 -5.23 -15.75 6.78
CA PRO A 365 -4.95 -15.12 8.08
C PRO A 365 -3.50 -14.60 8.14
N PRO A 366 -3.24 -13.52 8.91
CA PRO A 366 -1.90 -12.99 9.11
C PRO A 366 -1.06 -13.97 9.94
N ARG A 367 0.26 -13.94 9.77
CA ARG A 367 1.19 -14.75 10.58
C ARG A 367 1.30 -14.19 11.99
N GLU A 368 1.51 -15.03 12.99
CA GLU A 368 1.71 -14.61 14.38
C GLU A 368 3.21 -14.61 14.72
N GLU A 369 3.68 -13.56 15.38
CA GLU A 369 5.07 -13.38 15.82
C GLU A 369 5.09 -12.85 17.25
N SER A 370 6.14 -13.16 18.02
CA SER A 370 6.33 -12.67 19.39
C SER A 370 7.73 -12.09 19.60
N SER A 371 7.84 -11.02 20.37
CA SER A 371 9.09 -10.32 20.69
C SER A 371 9.10 -9.87 22.15
N ALA A 372 10.26 -9.97 22.81
CA ALA A 372 10.50 -9.40 24.14
C ALA A 372 11.14 -8.02 24.00
N ILE A 373 10.64 -7.02 24.72
CA ILE A 373 11.06 -5.62 24.61
C ILE A 373 11.33 -5.02 25.99
N CYS A 374 12.40 -4.25 26.15
CA CYS A 374 12.75 -3.62 27.43
C CYS A 374 12.68 -2.09 27.36
N VAL A 375 11.92 -1.48 28.27
CA VAL A 375 12.02 -0.05 28.55
C VAL A 375 13.12 0.14 29.61
N LEU A 376 14.31 0.50 29.15
CA LEU A 376 15.44 0.84 30.00
C LEU A 376 15.39 2.32 30.37
N GLU A 377 15.35 2.59 31.67
CA GLU A 377 15.35 3.93 32.23
C GLU A 377 16.64 4.21 33.00
N GLN A 378 17.26 5.37 32.73
CA GLN A 378 18.30 5.93 33.57
C GLN A 378 17.73 7.05 34.46
N PRO A 379 17.85 6.97 35.80
CA PRO A 379 17.47 8.04 36.69
C PRO A 379 18.46 9.21 36.63
N ARG A 380 17.90 10.42 36.58
CA ARG A 380 18.49 11.74 36.86
C ARG A 380 19.97 11.94 36.50
N ALA A 381 20.21 12.38 35.27
CA ALA A 381 21.20 13.43 35.00
C ALA A 381 20.44 14.69 34.57
N PHE A 382 20.61 15.80 35.32
CA PHE A 382 20.06 17.15 35.08
C PHE A 382 19.07 17.26 33.90
N GLY A 383 17.77 17.09 34.17
CA GLY A 383 16.71 17.22 33.13
C GLY A 383 15.56 16.20 33.19
N GLY A 384 15.66 15.14 33.99
CA GLY A 384 14.59 14.14 34.17
C GLY A 384 15.02 12.72 33.85
N ALA A 385 14.07 11.79 33.93
CA ALA A 385 14.24 10.39 33.52
C ALA A 385 14.53 10.28 32.03
N ARG A 386 15.55 9.50 31.66
CA ARG A 386 15.88 9.24 30.25
C ARG A 386 15.65 7.78 29.90
N LEU A 387 15.16 7.56 28.69
CA LEU A 387 14.79 6.26 28.14
C LEU A 387 15.75 5.90 27.01
N LEU A 388 16.23 4.66 27.00
CA LEU A 388 17.06 4.19 25.91
C LEU A 388 16.19 3.85 24.70
N LEU A 389 16.50 4.45 23.55
CA LEU A 389 15.97 4.03 22.27
C LEU A 389 17.10 3.70 21.31
N VAL A 390 16.85 2.70 20.47
CA VAL A 390 17.73 2.25 19.40
C VAL A 390 17.06 2.47 18.05
N GLN A 391 17.84 2.78 17.03
CA GLN A 391 17.36 3.00 15.68
C GLN A 391 17.35 1.68 14.91
N ARG A 392 16.20 1.33 14.34
CA ARG A 392 16.09 0.14 13.49
C ARG A 392 16.96 0.29 12.24
N PRO A 393 17.52 -0.82 11.71
CA PRO A 393 18.26 -0.78 10.46
C PRO A 393 17.51 -0.06 9.34
N ASN A 394 18.27 0.54 8.43
CA ASN A 394 17.72 1.23 7.25
C ASN A 394 17.09 0.28 6.21
N SER A 395 16.71 -0.94 6.58
CA SER A 395 15.97 -1.87 5.71
C SER A 395 15.08 -2.79 6.53
N GLY A 396 14.06 -3.37 5.90
CA GLY A 396 13.12 -4.28 6.58
C GLY A 396 11.94 -3.60 7.26
N LEU A 397 11.32 -4.30 8.21
CA LEU A 397 10.13 -3.83 8.92
C LEU A 397 10.48 -2.59 9.78
N LEU A 398 9.69 -1.51 9.60
CA LEU A 398 9.84 -0.25 10.35
C LEU A 398 11.24 0.39 10.23
N ALA A 399 11.87 0.26 9.06
CA ALA A 399 13.24 0.73 8.81
C ALA A 399 13.48 2.20 9.21
N GLY A 400 14.56 2.46 9.95
CA GLY A 400 14.98 3.79 10.38
C GLY A 400 14.11 4.44 11.47
N LEU A 401 13.09 3.75 12.00
CA LEU A 401 12.34 4.21 13.18
C LEU A 401 13.08 3.91 14.47
N TRP A 402 12.80 4.72 15.48
CA TRP A 402 13.27 4.50 16.83
C TRP A 402 12.37 3.50 17.56
N GLU A 403 12.97 2.59 18.32
CA GLU A 403 12.27 1.62 19.15
C GLU A 403 13.01 1.38 20.47
N PHE A 404 12.32 0.74 21.42
CA PHE A 404 12.99 0.20 22.59
C PHE A 404 13.76 -1.08 22.20
N PRO A 405 14.91 -1.37 22.83
CA PRO A 405 15.67 -2.59 22.59
C PRO A 405 14.77 -3.84 22.69
N SER A 406 14.83 -4.68 21.66
CA SER A 406 13.96 -5.85 21.54
C SER A 406 14.66 -7.06 20.94
N VAL A 407 14.22 -8.25 21.33
CA VAL A 407 14.68 -9.54 20.82
C VAL A 407 13.49 -10.40 20.41
N ALA A 408 13.69 -11.38 19.53
CA ALA A 408 12.66 -12.39 19.26
C ALA A 408 12.31 -13.12 20.56
N ALA A 409 11.03 -13.40 20.79
CA ALA A 409 10.61 -14.06 22.03
C ALA A 409 10.98 -15.55 21.98
N GLU A 410 11.69 -16.00 23.00
CA GLU A 410 11.96 -17.42 23.27
C GLU A 410 10.81 -18.07 24.05
N PRO A 411 10.63 -19.40 24.03
CA PRO A 411 9.51 -20.07 24.69
C PRO A 411 9.48 -19.92 26.23
N SER A 412 10.64 -19.71 26.85
CA SER A 412 10.77 -19.57 28.31
C SER A 412 11.04 -18.11 28.70
N GLU A 413 10.37 -17.65 29.75
CA GLU A 413 10.58 -16.31 30.32
C GLU A 413 12.04 -16.09 30.76
N GLN A 414 12.71 -17.11 31.31
CA GLN A 414 14.11 -16.99 31.71
C GLN A 414 15.03 -16.79 30.50
N LEU A 415 14.80 -17.52 29.41
CA LEU A 415 15.57 -17.38 28.17
C LEU A 415 15.33 -16.01 27.53
N GLN A 416 14.08 -15.53 27.52
CA GLN A 416 13.74 -14.17 27.06
C GLN A 416 14.47 -13.10 27.87
N CYS A 417 14.44 -13.18 29.21
CA CYS A 417 15.13 -12.22 30.07
C CYS A 417 16.65 -12.22 29.83
N THR A 418 17.24 -13.41 29.65
CA THR A 418 18.68 -13.55 29.40
C THR A 418 19.07 -12.95 28.05
N ALA A 419 18.33 -13.27 26.99
CA ALA A 419 18.56 -12.71 25.66
C ALA A 419 18.38 -11.19 25.63
N LEU A 420 17.36 -10.67 26.33
CA LEU A 420 17.08 -9.24 26.39
C LEU A 420 18.15 -8.48 27.21
N LEU A 421 18.64 -9.04 28.31
CA LEU A 421 19.76 -8.47 29.07
C LEU A 421 21.04 -8.43 28.23
N GLN A 422 21.35 -9.50 27.49
CA GLN A 422 22.49 -9.54 26.60
C GLN A 422 22.38 -8.48 25.50
N GLU A 423 21.19 -8.31 24.92
CA GLU A 423 20.95 -7.27 23.92
C GLU A 423 21.14 -5.87 24.50
N LEU A 424 20.61 -5.59 25.69
CA LEU A 424 20.83 -4.31 26.35
C LEU A 424 22.31 -4.04 26.61
N GLN A 425 23.07 -5.06 27.02
CA GLN A 425 24.51 -4.92 27.26
C GLN A 425 25.30 -4.59 25.98
N ASN A 426 24.82 -5.01 24.80
CA ASN A 426 25.43 -4.61 23.53
C ASN A 426 25.31 -3.09 23.28
N TRP A 427 24.25 -2.45 23.81
CA TRP A 427 23.96 -1.04 23.61
C TRP A 427 24.58 -0.14 24.67
N VAL A 428 24.46 -0.51 25.95
CA VAL A 428 24.89 0.33 27.08
C VAL A 428 26.12 -0.20 27.80
N GLY A 429 26.70 -1.32 27.36
CA GLY A 429 27.79 -1.98 28.07
C GLY A 429 27.30 -2.77 29.29
N PRO A 430 28.22 -3.15 30.19
CA PRO A 430 27.89 -4.03 31.31
C PRO A 430 26.78 -3.46 32.19
N LEU A 431 25.71 -4.22 32.35
CA LEU A 431 24.60 -3.91 33.24
C LEU A 431 24.80 -4.59 34.60
N PRO A 432 24.42 -3.95 35.72
CA PRO A 432 24.39 -4.62 37.01
C PRO A 432 23.48 -5.84 36.93
N ALA A 433 23.75 -6.87 37.75
CA ALA A 433 22.93 -8.07 37.84
C ALA A 433 21.53 -7.75 38.41
N THR A 434 20.69 -7.14 37.57
CA THR A 434 19.38 -6.62 37.89
C THR A 434 18.31 -7.49 37.25
N ARG A 435 17.20 -7.66 37.97
CA ARG A 435 16.08 -8.49 37.52
C ARG A 435 15.16 -7.65 36.64
N LEU A 436 14.99 -8.07 35.39
CA LEU A 436 13.95 -7.52 34.51
C LEU A 436 12.57 -7.76 35.12
N GLN A 437 11.74 -6.71 35.17
CA GLN A 437 10.36 -6.81 35.62
C GLN A 437 9.44 -6.96 34.41
N HIS A 438 8.69 -8.07 34.32
CA HIS A 438 7.63 -8.20 33.32
C HIS A 438 6.45 -7.29 33.67
N LEU A 439 6.07 -6.41 32.76
CA LEU A 439 5.05 -5.37 32.96
C LEU A 439 3.71 -5.68 32.27
N GLY A 440 3.73 -6.55 31.26
CA GLY A 440 2.55 -6.99 30.52
C GLY A 440 2.79 -7.20 29.03
N GLU A 441 1.72 -7.37 28.27
CA GLU A 441 1.78 -7.68 26.84
C GLU A 441 1.08 -6.62 25.98
N VAL A 442 1.61 -6.38 24.79
CA VAL A 442 1.03 -5.50 23.78
C VAL A 442 0.90 -6.24 22.46
N VAL A 443 -0.33 -6.45 21.99
CA VAL A 443 -0.59 -7.00 20.66
C VAL A 443 -0.72 -5.87 19.64
N HIS A 444 0.04 -5.96 18.56
CA HIS A 444 0.01 -5.04 17.43
C HIS A 444 -0.19 -5.78 16.11
N SER A 445 -1.24 -5.41 15.38
CA SER A 445 -1.58 -6.04 14.10
C SER A 445 -1.13 -5.19 12.92
N PHE A 446 -0.30 -5.77 12.08
CA PHE A 446 -0.01 -5.34 10.71
C PHE A 446 -0.88 -6.12 9.72
N SER A 447 -0.94 -5.68 8.45
CA SER A 447 -1.77 -6.35 7.44
C SER A 447 -1.36 -7.81 7.14
N HIS A 448 -0.11 -8.19 7.45
CA HIS A 448 0.44 -9.52 7.17
C HIS A 448 1.03 -10.22 8.41
N ILE A 449 1.08 -9.53 9.55
CA ILE A 449 1.69 -10.01 10.81
C ILE A 449 0.85 -9.54 11.99
N LYS A 450 0.63 -10.39 12.97
CA LYS A 450 0.15 -10.04 14.29
C LYS A 450 1.30 -10.25 15.27
N LEU A 451 1.88 -9.16 15.76
CA LEU A 451 3.08 -9.17 16.60
C LEU A 451 2.69 -8.92 18.06
N THR A 452 3.10 -9.82 18.95
CA THR A 452 2.92 -9.71 20.39
C THR A 452 4.24 -9.26 21.03
N TYR A 453 4.21 -8.15 21.76
CA TYR A 453 5.34 -7.65 22.54
C TYR A 453 5.16 -8.02 24.01
N HIS A 454 6.12 -8.76 24.58
CA HIS A 454 6.27 -8.97 26.02
C HIS A 454 7.10 -7.83 26.60
N VAL A 455 6.49 -6.98 27.41
CA VAL A 455 7.07 -5.71 27.87
C VAL A 455 7.77 -5.93 29.20
N TYR A 456 9.05 -5.61 29.24
CA TYR A 456 9.89 -5.61 30.43
C TYR A 456 10.32 -4.18 30.79
N GLY A 457 10.50 -3.92 32.08
CA GLY A 457 11.08 -2.68 32.59
C GLY A 457 12.40 -2.95 33.31
N LEU A 458 13.34 -2.03 33.13
CA LEU A 458 14.57 -1.97 33.92
C LEU A 458 14.88 -0.50 34.25
N ALA A 459 14.99 -0.19 35.54
CA ALA A 459 15.48 1.10 36.00
C ALA A 459 16.91 0.91 36.52
N LEU A 460 17.85 1.69 35.99
CA LEU A 460 19.23 1.70 36.46
C LEU A 460 19.34 2.49 37.76
N ASP A 461 20.41 2.31 38.52
CA ASP A 461 20.70 3.16 39.69
C ASP A 461 21.48 4.41 39.27
N GLU A 462 21.37 5.50 40.05
CA GLU A 462 22.02 6.81 39.79
C GLU A 462 23.54 6.75 39.62
N GLN A 463 24.17 5.67 40.10
CA GLN A 463 25.62 5.44 40.04
C GLN A 463 26.08 4.71 38.78
N THR A 464 25.15 4.28 37.91
CA THR A 464 25.48 3.59 36.66
C THR A 464 26.00 4.62 35.65
N PRO A 465 27.28 4.56 35.24
CA PRO A 465 27.85 5.57 34.35
C PRO A 465 27.10 5.61 33.02
N VAL A 466 26.84 6.81 32.51
CA VAL A 466 26.33 7.00 31.14
C VAL A 466 27.44 6.54 30.19
N THR A 467 27.32 5.33 29.69
CA THR A 467 28.24 4.79 28.69
C THR A 467 28.06 5.54 27.38
N VAL A 468 29.15 5.75 26.65
CA VAL A 468 29.08 6.31 25.29
C VAL A 468 28.25 5.36 24.45
N LEU A 469 27.10 5.84 23.99
CA LEU A 469 26.20 5.05 23.16
C LEU A 469 26.74 4.99 21.72
N PRO A 470 26.49 3.86 21.01
CA PRO A 470 26.60 3.80 19.56
C PRO A 470 25.76 4.89 18.86
N ALA A 471 26.10 5.26 17.62
CA ALA A 471 25.40 6.32 16.88
C ALA A 471 23.90 6.02 16.63
N ASP A 472 23.54 4.74 16.62
CA ASP A 472 22.20 4.19 16.47
C ASP A 472 21.47 4.00 17.81
N ALA A 473 22.01 4.49 18.92
CA ALA A 473 21.34 4.50 20.21
C ALA A 473 21.34 5.90 20.83
N ARG A 474 20.25 6.27 21.51
CA ARG A 474 20.15 7.56 22.20
C ARG A 474 19.29 7.47 23.45
N TRP A 475 19.67 8.30 24.42
CA TRP A 475 18.86 8.57 25.60
C TRP A 475 17.87 9.70 25.29
N LEU A 476 16.57 9.43 25.40
CA LEU A 476 15.53 10.43 25.20
C LEU A 476 14.78 10.72 26.49
N THR A 477 14.45 11.99 26.70
CA THR A 477 13.39 12.40 27.62
C THR A 477 12.02 11.89 27.16
N ARG A 478 11.03 11.99 28.03
CA ARG A 478 9.64 11.63 27.70
C ARG A 478 9.09 12.52 26.58
N GLU A 479 9.37 13.82 26.64
CA GLU A 479 8.95 14.78 25.63
C GLU A 479 9.57 14.44 24.26
N GLU A 480 10.87 14.16 24.23
CA GLU A 480 11.58 13.74 23.01
C GLU A 480 11.06 12.41 22.47
N PHE A 481 10.70 11.44 23.33
CA PHE A 481 10.08 10.19 22.89
C PHE A 481 8.77 10.44 22.13
N HIS A 482 7.94 11.37 22.61
CA HIS A 482 6.67 11.70 21.94
C HIS A 482 6.87 12.40 20.60
N ALA A 483 7.94 13.18 20.45
CA ALA A 483 8.33 13.84 19.21
C ALA A 483 9.09 12.92 18.24
N ALA A 484 9.75 11.87 18.74
CA ALA A 484 10.53 10.94 17.94
C ALA A 484 9.68 10.14 16.95
N ALA A 485 10.32 9.73 15.85
CA ALA A 485 9.74 8.84 14.85
C ALA A 485 9.65 7.39 15.38
N VAL A 486 8.71 7.15 16.29
CA VAL A 486 8.43 5.85 16.89
C VAL A 486 7.13 5.26 16.35
N SER A 487 7.06 3.93 16.25
CA SER A 487 5.85 3.26 15.77
C SER A 487 4.68 3.39 16.77
N THR A 488 3.45 3.20 16.28
CA THR A 488 2.28 3.14 17.17
C THR A 488 2.35 1.98 18.17
N ALA A 489 3.10 0.93 17.87
CA ALA A 489 3.35 -0.16 18.81
C ALA A 489 4.24 0.32 19.98
N MET A 490 5.32 1.05 19.69
CA MET A 490 6.20 1.61 20.72
C MET A 490 5.47 2.59 21.64
N LYS A 491 4.57 3.42 21.09
CA LYS A 491 3.70 4.30 21.90
C LYS A 491 2.78 3.51 22.85
N LYS A 492 2.33 2.31 22.46
CA LYS A 492 1.54 1.41 23.34
C LYS A 492 2.41 0.76 24.40
N VAL A 493 3.61 0.29 24.04
CA VAL A 493 4.60 -0.28 24.97
C VAL A 493 4.95 0.73 26.06
N PHE A 494 5.24 1.98 25.66
CA PHE A 494 5.55 3.04 26.61
C PHE A 494 4.38 3.31 27.57
N ARG A 495 3.14 3.31 27.07
CA ARG A 495 1.95 3.48 27.93
C ARG A 495 1.80 2.37 28.98
N VAL A 496 2.12 1.12 28.63
CA VAL A 496 2.10 -0.01 29.59
C VAL A 496 3.14 0.23 30.68
N TYR A 497 4.34 0.63 30.29
CA TYR A 497 5.41 0.96 31.22
C TYR A 497 5.02 2.12 32.17
N GLU A 498 4.42 3.19 31.65
CA GLU A 498 3.98 4.33 32.48
C GLU A 498 2.90 3.96 33.49
N GLY A 499 2.00 3.04 33.15
CA GLY A 499 0.90 2.62 34.03
C GLY A 499 1.33 1.82 35.26
N GLN A 500 2.58 1.33 35.30
CA GLN A 500 3.11 0.48 36.37
C GLN A 500 4.08 1.23 37.32
N ARG A 501 4.31 2.54 37.12
CA ARG A 501 5.24 3.30 37.97
C ARG A 501 4.66 3.55 39.38
N PRO A 502 5.43 3.34 40.45
CA PRO A 502 5.01 3.73 41.80
C PRO A 502 4.87 5.26 41.87
N GLY A 503 3.66 5.78 42.10
CA GLY A 503 3.42 7.22 42.30
C GLY A 503 2.41 7.88 41.34
N THR A 504 2.00 7.22 40.26
CA THR A 504 0.83 7.69 39.49
C THR A 504 -0.44 7.16 40.14
N CYS A 505 -1.23 8.04 40.77
CA CYS A 505 -2.52 7.70 41.35
C CYS A 505 -3.36 6.90 40.36
N LYS A 506 -3.73 5.67 40.74
CA LYS A 506 -4.70 4.83 40.05
C LYS A 506 -6.06 5.53 40.06
N ALA A 507 -6.37 6.32 39.02
CA ALA A 507 -7.76 6.51 38.62
C ALA A 507 -8.21 5.19 37.97
N SER A 508 -8.74 4.31 38.81
CA SER A 508 -9.28 3.01 38.44
C SER A 508 -10.34 3.16 37.35
N LYS A 509 -10.04 2.71 36.12
CA LYS A 509 -11.05 2.24 35.18
C LYS A 509 -10.68 0.84 34.76
N LYS A 510 -11.20 -0.13 35.52
CA LYS A 510 -11.29 -1.53 35.11
C LYS A 510 -11.92 -1.59 33.71
N SER A 511 -11.16 -2.11 32.77
CA SER A 511 -11.65 -2.62 31.50
C SER A 511 -12.39 -3.93 31.76
N GLN A 512 -13.72 -3.92 31.67
CA GLN A 512 -14.50 -5.13 31.46
C GLN A 512 -14.84 -5.26 29.97
N VAL A 513 -14.59 -6.47 29.46
CA VAL A 513 -14.92 -6.91 28.11
C VAL A 513 -16.41 -7.31 28.06
N SER A 514 -17.07 -6.88 26.97
CA SER A 514 -18.31 -7.34 26.33
C SER A 514 -19.66 -7.37 27.09
N THR A 515 -20.60 -6.49 26.71
CA THR A 515 -21.88 -6.85 26.03
C THR A 515 -22.59 -5.60 25.46
N LEU A 516 -23.60 -5.86 24.62
CA LEU A 516 -24.26 -5.01 23.61
C LEU A 516 -24.88 -3.65 24.01
N SER A 517 -24.84 -2.74 23.01
CA SER A 517 -25.81 -1.68 22.66
C SER A 517 -26.07 -0.49 23.60
N ARG A 518 -25.54 0.69 23.22
CA ARG A 518 -26.32 1.92 22.91
C ARG A 518 -25.40 3.07 22.46
N ARG A 519 -25.94 3.93 21.60
CA ARG A 519 -25.32 5.02 20.80
C ARG A 519 -24.19 5.80 21.49
N LYS A 520 -23.01 5.87 20.86
CA LYS A 520 -21.88 6.73 21.25
C LYS A 520 -22.00 8.13 20.64
N LYS A 521 -21.78 9.17 21.45
CA LYS A 521 -21.58 10.56 20.99
C LYS A 521 -20.30 10.67 20.13
N PRO A 522 -20.27 11.56 19.13
CA PRO A 522 -19.12 11.75 18.24
C PRO A 522 -17.86 12.22 18.98
N SER A 523 -16.70 11.78 18.49
CA SER A 523 -15.38 12.22 18.99
C SER A 523 -15.08 13.68 18.59
N PRO A 524 -14.14 14.37 19.26
CA PRO A 524 -13.78 15.76 18.94
C PRO A 524 -13.36 15.97 17.47
N GLY A 525 -12.73 14.95 16.84
CA GLY A 525 -12.39 14.99 15.42
C GLY A 525 -13.58 14.87 14.48
N GLN A 526 -14.69 14.27 14.92
CA GLN A 526 -15.93 14.19 14.15
C GLN A 526 -16.69 15.53 14.21
N GLN A 527 -16.64 16.24 15.34
CA GLN A 527 -17.28 17.56 15.51
C GLN A 527 -16.62 18.64 14.63
N VAL A 528 -15.32 18.52 14.38
CA VAL A 528 -14.62 19.39 13.42
C VAL A 528 -15.07 19.12 11.99
N LEU A 529 -15.31 17.86 11.63
CA LEU A 529 -15.86 17.45 10.33
C LEU A 529 -17.30 17.94 10.13
N ASP A 530 -18.14 17.84 11.17
CA ASP A 530 -19.54 18.30 11.11
C ASP A 530 -19.64 19.83 10.99
N ASN A 531 -18.66 20.57 11.50
CA ASN A 531 -18.59 22.03 11.35
C ASN A 531 -18.01 22.47 9.99
N PHE A 532 -17.13 21.66 9.37
CA PHE A 532 -16.56 21.96 8.06
C PHE A 532 -17.47 21.58 6.88
N LEU A 533 -18.40 20.64 7.08
CA LEU A 533 -19.28 20.10 6.04
C LEU A 533 -20.68 20.73 6.03
N ARG A 534 -20.96 21.75 6.86
CA ARG A 534 -22.24 22.45 6.83
C ARG A 534 -22.28 23.47 5.68
N PRO A 535 -23.33 23.49 4.86
CA PRO A 535 -23.53 24.57 3.91
C PRO A 535 -23.77 25.90 4.65
N PRO A 536 -23.39 27.05 4.07
CA PRO A 536 -23.61 28.34 4.69
C PRO A 536 -25.12 28.60 4.84
N ILE A 537 -25.55 28.95 6.05
CA ILE A 537 -26.90 29.40 6.34
C ILE A 537 -27.05 30.80 5.71
N PRO A 538 -28.08 31.07 4.90
CA PRO A 538 -28.35 32.42 4.43
C PRO A 538 -28.68 33.30 5.64
N ALA A 539 -27.84 34.31 5.89
CA ALA A 539 -28.22 35.42 6.74
C ALA A 539 -29.21 36.26 5.92
N ASP A 540 -30.49 36.14 6.24
CA ASP A 540 -31.50 37.22 6.22
C ASP A 540 -32.91 36.62 6.29
N ALA A 541 -33.51 36.66 7.47
CA ALA A 541 -34.97 36.72 7.65
C ALA A 541 -35.27 37.38 9.01
N PRO A 542 -36.18 38.37 9.06
CA PRO A 542 -36.35 39.24 10.21
C PRO A 542 -37.13 38.57 11.34
N SER A 543 -36.76 38.94 12.57
CA SER A 543 -37.45 38.58 13.80
C SER A 543 -38.88 39.13 13.80
N LEU A 544 -39.86 38.24 13.91
CA LEU A 544 -41.20 38.58 14.36
C LEU A 544 -41.37 37.97 15.75
N ASP A 545 -41.35 38.83 16.75
CA ASP A 545 -41.89 38.52 18.07
C ASP A 545 -42.89 39.60 18.48
N SER A 546 -44.09 39.12 18.79
CA SER A 546 -45.02 39.62 19.82
C SER A 546 -45.58 41.04 19.70
N THR A 547 -46.89 41.18 19.49
CA THR A 547 -47.85 41.48 20.59
C THR A 547 -49.30 41.60 20.10
N ALA A 548 -50.21 41.25 21.01
CA ALA A 548 -51.67 41.25 20.95
C ALA A 548 -52.33 42.58 20.54
N GLN A 549 -53.35 42.50 19.69
CA GLN A 549 -54.77 42.83 19.98
C GLN A 549 -55.67 42.34 18.84
#